data_AF-A0A503WZ19-F1
#
_entry.id   AF-A0A503WZ19-F1
#
_cell.length_a   1.000
_cell.length_b   1.000
_cell.length_c   1.000
_cell.angle_alpha   90.00
_cell.angle_beta   90.00
_cell.angle_gamma   90.00
#
_symmetry.space_group_name_H-M   'P 1'
#
loop_
_entity.id
_entity.type
_entity.pdbx_description
1 polymer ?
#
loop_
_entity_poly.entity_id
_entity_poly.type
_entity_poly.pdbx_seq_one_letter_code
_entity_poly.pdbx_strand_id
1 'polypeptide(L)'
;MNKKIFVSLPVTDVKASRAFYESLGFKNNPRFTSETAAGMVWSEDINFMLLSREEWQTMTTRPIPPSTSSEVMLALSLDSREAVDAMASAAAANGGTVDINPVEDHGFMYTRDLADPDGHALGAMWMDASAMPSSDKAD
;
A
#
# COMPACT_ATOMS: atom_id res chain seq x y z
N MET A 1 4.88 -7.81 24.13
CA MET A 1 4.85 -8.21 22.72
C MET A 1 4.25 -7.06 21.94
N ASN A 2 4.97 -6.52 20.95
CA ASN A 2 4.39 -5.51 20.06
C ASN A 2 3.37 -6.19 19.14
N LYS A 3 2.23 -5.53 18.92
CA LYS A 3 1.20 -6.02 18.01
C LYS A 3 1.67 -5.73 16.57
N LYS A 4 1.47 -6.69 15.67
CA LYS A 4 1.83 -6.58 14.25
C LYS A 4 0.58 -6.63 13.38
N ILE A 5 0.64 -6.04 12.20
CA ILE A 5 -0.38 -6.17 11.16
C ILE A 5 0.17 -6.98 9.98
N PHE A 6 -0.67 -7.89 9.49
CA PHE A 6 -0.46 -8.63 8.25
C PHE A 6 -1.65 -8.34 7.35
N VAL A 7 -1.41 -7.61 6.27
CA VAL A 7 -2.43 -7.21 5.29
C VAL A 7 -2.44 -8.25 4.18
N SER A 8 -3.48 -9.08 4.10
CA SER A 8 -3.63 -10.00 2.97
C SER A 8 -4.30 -9.28 1.81
N LEU A 9 -3.73 -9.39 0.61
CA LEU A 9 -4.26 -8.79 -0.63
C LEU A 9 -4.37 -9.86 -1.72
N PRO A 10 -5.56 -10.08 -2.31
CA PRO A 10 -5.71 -11.02 -3.42
C PRO A 10 -5.16 -10.44 -4.72
N VAL A 11 -4.22 -11.13 -5.35
CA VAL A 11 -3.55 -10.71 -6.59
C VAL A 11 -3.75 -11.72 -7.71
N THR A 12 -3.75 -11.24 -8.95
CA THR A 12 -3.89 -12.07 -10.15
C THR A 12 -2.57 -12.68 -10.61
N ASP A 13 -1.44 -12.00 -10.36
CA ASP A 13 -0.08 -12.49 -10.65
C ASP A 13 0.85 -12.16 -9.48
N VAL A 14 1.15 -13.17 -8.66
CA VAL A 14 2.01 -13.03 -7.46
C VAL A 14 3.41 -12.51 -7.80
N LYS A 15 3.97 -12.89 -8.94
CA LYS A 15 5.31 -12.47 -9.35
C LYS A 15 5.32 -11.01 -9.78
N ALA A 16 4.33 -10.58 -10.56
CA ALA A 16 4.18 -9.20 -10.97
C ALA A 16 3.93 -8.29 -9.76
N SER A 17 3.01 -8.68 -8.86
CA SER A 17 2.74 -7.91 -7.65
C SER A 17 3.97 -7.87 -6.74
N ARG A 18 4.71 -8.97 -6.57
CA ARG A 18 5.98 -8.94 -5.81
C ARG A 18 6.94 -7.90 -6.36
N ALA A 19 7.18 -7.89 -7.66
CA ALA A 19 8.08 -6.92 -8.30
C ALA A 19 7.59 -5.47 -8.11
N PHE A 20 6.28 -5.24 -8.21
CA PHE A 20 5.67 -3.94 -7.93
C PHE A 20 5.97 -3.49 -6.49
N TYR A 21 5.65 -4.28 -5.47
CA TYR A 21 5.89 -3.91 -4.07
C TYR A 21 7.39 -3.76 -3.75
N GLU A 22 8.27 -4.58 -4.35
CA GLU A 22 9.73 -4.39 -4.26
C GLU A 22 10.16 -3.03 -4.80
N SER A 23 9.57 -2.56 -5.91
CA SER A 23 9.87 -1.24 -6.48
C SER A 23 9.43 -0.07 -5.60
N LEU A 24 8.43 -0.26 -4.74
CA LEU A 24 7.98 0.72 -3.76
C LEU A 24 8.82 0.73 -2.47
N GLY A 25 9.82 -0.16 -2.36
CA GLY A 25 10.71 -0.24 -1.20
C GLY A 25 10.38 -1.34 -0.20
N PHE A 26 9.37 -2.18 -0.46
CA PHE A 26 9.13 -3.36 0.37
C PHE A 26 10.23 -4.39 0.18
N LYS A 27 10.51 -5.16 1.23
CA LYS A 27 11.47 -6.28 1.17
C LYS A 27 10.74 -7.60 1.15
N ASN A 28 11.04 -8.46 0.20
CA ASN A 28 10.49 -9.81 0.20
C ASN A 28 11.03 -10.62 1.40
N ASN A 29 10.14 -11.39 2.04
CA ASN A 29 10.49 -12.38 3.05
C ASN A 29 10.37 -13.79 2.44
N PRO A 30 11.50 -14.46 2.12
CA PRO A 30 11.49 -15.77 1.47
C PRO A 30 10.81 -16.86 2.28
N ARG A 31 10.71 -16.71 3.62
CA ARG A 31 10.02 -17.69 4.49
C ARG A 31 8.51 -17.71 4.29
N PHE A 32 7.95 -16.61 3.80
CA PHE A 32 6.52 -16.42 3.54
C PHE A 32 6.25 -16.26 2.05
N THR A 33 7.13 -16.77 1.19
CA THR A 33 7.03 -16.64 -0.26
C THR A 33 7.08 -18.01 -0.92
N SER A 34 6.14 -18.24 -1.83
CA SER A 34 5.99 -19.45 -2.65
C SER A 34 5.61 -19.04 -4.08
N GLU A 35 5.14 -19.98 -4.89
CA GLU A 35 4.58 -19.68 -6.21
C GLU A 35 3.21 -18.97 -6.13
N THR A 36 2.45 -19.23 -5.05
CA THR A 36 1.07 -18.73 -4.88
C THR A 36 0.94 -17.60 -3.86
N ALA A 37 2.03 -17.25 -3.16
CA ALA A 37 2.03 -16.17 -2.18
C ALA A 37 3.38 -15.45 -2.11
N ALA A 38 3.37 -14.16 -1.76
CA ALA A 38 4.57 -13.40 -1.45
C ALA A 38 4.40 -12.57 -0.18
N GLY A 39 5.29 -12.77 0.79
CA GLY A 39 5.37 -11.95 2.00
C GLY A 39 6.25 -10.72 1.75
N MET A 40 5.67 -9.53 1.86
CA MET A 40 6.31 -8.24 1.60
C MET A 40 6.38 -7.43 2.89
N VAL A 41 7.59 -7.10 3.32
CA VAL A 41 7.87 -6.40 4.59
C VAL A 41 7.98 -4.91 4.32
N TRP A 42 7.08 -4.12 4.93
CA TRP A 42 7.17 -2.66 4.94
C TRP A 42 8.04 -2.17 6.10
N SER A 43 7.75 -2.69 7.30
CA SER A 43 8.50 -2.40 8.53
C SER A 43 8.54 -3.64 9.43
N GLU A 44 9.18 -3.54 10.60
CA GLU A 44 9.18 -4.63 11.58
C GLU A 44 7.76 -5.09 11.96
N ASP A 45 6.80 -4.16 11.98
CA ASP A 45 5.44 -4.39 12.47
C ASP A 45 4.37 -4.46 11.38
N ILE A 46 4.68 -4.07 10.13
CA ILE A 46 3.74 -4.02 9.01
C ILE A 46 4.22 -4.92 7.87
N ASN A 47 3.39 -5.90 7.52
CA ASN A 47 3.66 -6.88 6.47
C ASN A 47 2.45 -6.99 5.54
N PHE A 48 2.71 -7.18 4.25
CA PHE A 48 1.73 -7.38 3.21
C PHE A 48 1.89 -8.81 2.67
N MET A 49 0.80 -9.57 2.65
CA MET A 49 0.74 -10.93 2.15
C MET A 49 -0.01 -10.89 0.82
N LEU A 50 0.74 -10.93 -0.29
CA LEU A 50 0.17 -10.97 -1.63
C LEU A 50 -0.19 -12.42 -1.93
N LEU A 51 -1.48 -12.71 -2.10
CA LEU A 51 -1.99 -14.07 -2.23
C LEU A 51 -2.63 -14.26 -3.60
N SER A 52 -2.38 -15.38 -4.27
CA SER A 52 -3.19 -15.75 -5.43
C SER A 52 -4.68 -15.77 -5.04
N ARG A 53 -5.57 -15.51 -6.00
CA ARG A 53 -7.02 -15.54 -5.72
C ARG A 53 -7.49 -16.91 -5.21
N GLU A 54 -6.82 -17.99 -5.59
CA GLU A 54 -7.08 -19.33 -5.06
C GLU A 54 -6.73 -19.43 -3.58
N GLU A 55 -5.53 -18.99 -3.18
CA GLU A 55 -5.09 -18.99 -1.78
C GLU A 55 -6.01 -18.11 -0.91
N TRP A 56 -6.37 -16.92 -1.42
CA TRP A 56 -7.32 -16.02 -0.76
C TRP A 56 -8.67 -16.69 -0.48
N GLN A 57 -9.21 -17.45 -1.44
CA GLN A 57 -10.50 -18.13 -1.32
C GLN A 57 -10.50 -19.25 -0.26
N THR A 58 -9.33 -19.75 0.14
CA THR A 58 -9.24 -20.68 1.27
C THR A 58 -9.49 -19.99 2.62
N MET A 59 -9.25 -18.68 2.70
CA MET A 59 -9.37 -17.89 3.93
C MET A 59 -10.77 -17.29 4.13
N THR A 60 -11.51 -17.05 3.06
CA THR A 60 -12.81 -16.36 3.12
C THR A 60 -13.71 -16.69 1.95
N THR A 61 -15.02 -16.67 2.19
CA THR A 61 -16.06 -16.76 1.16
C THR A 61 -16.58 -15.39 0.71
N ARG A 62 -16.09 -14.29 1.31
CA ARG A 62 -16.46 -12.93 0.86
C ARG A 62 -15.92 -12.69 -0.55
N PRO A 63 -16.71 -12.07 -1.44
CA PRO A 63 -16.27 -11.80 -2.81
C PRO A 63 -15.13 -10.79 -2.82
N ILE A 64 -14.23 -10.94 -3.80
CA ILE A 64 -13.22 -9.91 -4.10
C ILE A 64 -13.95 -8.73 -4.74
N PRO A 65 -13.75 -7.49 -4.27
CA PRO A 65 -14.37 -6.30 -4.87
C PRO A 65 -14.10 -6.19 -6.37
N PRO A 66 -15.06 -5.71 -7.18
CA PRO A 66 -14.80 -5.37 -8.57
C PRO A 66 -13.84 -4.18 -8.65
N SER A 67 -13.15 -4.00 -9.78
CA SER A 67 -12.17 -2.91 -9.99
C SER A 67 -12.75 -1.49 -9.90
N THR A 68 -14.08 -1.35 -9.82
CA THR A 68 -14.79 -0.08 -9.62
C THR A 68 -15.06 0.21 -8.15
N SER A 69 -14.50 -0.58 -7.23
CA SER A 69 -14.72 -0.48 -5.78
C SER A 69 -13.43 -0.78 -5.03
N SER A 70 -13.24 -0.09 -3.91
CA SER A 70 -12.13 -0.32 -2.98
C SER A 70 -12.70 -0.71 -1.61
N GLU A 71 -12.27 -1.83 -1.05
CA GLU A 71 -12.66 -2.23 0.32
C GLU A 71 -11.93 -1.39 1.37
N VAL A 72 -10.68 -1.00 1.09
CA VAL A 72 -9.81 -0.24 1.97
C VAL A 72 -8.81 0.59 1.16
N MET A 73 -8.25 1.61 1.78
CA MET A 73 -7.05 2.31 1.32
C MET A 73 -6.02 2.32 2.44
N LEU A 74 -4.78 1.97 2.13
CA LEU A 74 -3.71 1.83 3.12
C LEU A 74 -2.65 2.92 2.91
N ALA A 75 -2.63 3.91 3.79
CA ALA A 75 -1.62 4.97 3.75
C ALA A 75 -0.30 4.48 4.37
N LEU A 76 0.79 4.62 3.62
CA LEU A 76 2.16 4.30 3.99
C LEU A 76 2.92 5.59 4.26
N SER A 77 3.38 5.75 5.49
CA SER A 77 4.15 6.92 5.91
C SER A 77 5.54 6.92 5.28
N LEU A 78 5.96 8.06 4.77
CA LEU A 78 7.25 8.32 4.14
C LEU A 78 7.96 9.50 4.80
N ASP A 79 9.28 9.55 4.65
CA ASP A 79 10.13 10.51 5.37
C ASP A 79 10.11 11.93 4.78
N SER A 80 9.71 12.10 3.51
CA SER A 80 9.66 13.41 2.87
C SER A 80 8.66 13.49 1.71
N ARG A 81 8.37 14.71 1.24
CA ARG A 81 7.54 14.95 0.05
C ARG A 81 8.16 14.33 -1.20
N GLU A 82 9.49 14.40 -1.32
CA GLU A 82 10.24 13.79 -2.42
C GLU A 82 10.14 12.27 -2.39
N ALA A 83 10.07 11.66 -1.21
CA ALA A 83 9.84 10.21 -1.08
C ALA A 83 8.43 9.82 -1.56
N VAL A 84 7.42 10.65 -1.32
CA VAL A 84 6.05 10.48 -1.88
C VAL A 84 6.10 10.49 -3.41
N ASP A 85 6.76 11.49 -4.00
CA ASP A 85 6.90 11.60 -5.46
C ASP A 85 7.71 10.46 -6.07
N ALA A 86 8.75 10.01 -5.38
CA ALA A 86 9.56 8.87 -5.80
C ALA A 86 8.75 7.57 -5.78
N MET A 87 7.94 7.33 -4.74
CA MET A 87 7.07 6.16 -4.66
C MET A 87 6.01 6.18 -5.77
N ALA A 88 5.37 7.33 -6.02
CA ALA A 88 4.41 7.48 -7.12
C ALA A 88 5.09 7.19 -8.48
N SER A 89 6.26 7.75 -8.73
CA SER A 89 7.02 7.51 -9.97
C SER A 89 7.38 6.03 -10.14
N ALA A 90 7.80 5.36 -9.06
CA ALA A 90 8.09 3.92 -9.07
C ALA A 90 6.83 3.10 -9.35
N ALA A 91 5.69 3.45 -8.75
CA ALA A 91 4.42 2.76 -8.99
C ALA A 91 4.02 2.83 -10.48
N ALA A 92 4.04 4.02 -11.08
CA ALA A 92 3.72 4.22 -12.49
C ALA A 92 4.65 3.42 -13.42
N ALA A 93 5.94 3.36 -13.11
CA ALA A 93 6.93 2.64 -13.91
C ALA A 93 6.79 1.11 -13.82
N ASN A 94 6.13 0.58 -12.78
CA ASN A 94 6.04 -0.86 -12.49
C ASN A 94 4.61 -1.42 -12.59
N GLY A 95 3.74 -0.76 -13.35
CA GLY A 95 2.40 -1.27 -13.69
C GLY A 95 1.29 -0.86 -12.72
N GLY A 96 1.57 0.01 -11.75
CA GLY A 96 0.54 0.64 -10.94
C GLY A 96 -0.07 1.85 -11.63
N THR A 97 -1.22 2.30 -11.10
CA THR A 97 -1.86 3.56 -11.49
C THR A 97 -1.59 4.60 -10.42
N VAL A 98 -1.16 5.79 -10.81
CA VAL A 98 -0.89 6.90 -9.89
C VAL A 98 -2.00 7.94 -9.92
N ASP A 99 -2.11 8.70 -8.84
CA ASP A 99 -3.06 9.78 -8.66
C ASP A 99 -4.50 9.32 -8.95
N ILE A 100 -4.87 8.16 -8.38
CA ILE A 100 -6.23 7.61 -8.47
C ILE A 100 -7.27 8.51 -7.78
N ASN A 101 -6.78 9.40 -6.91
CA ASN A 101 -7.50 10.52 -6.31
C ASN A 101 -6.71 11.83 -6.55
N PRO A 102 -7.34 13.01 -6.42
CA PRO A 102 -6.63 14.28 -6.46
C PRO A 102 -5.49 14.32 -5.43
N VAL A 103 -4.33 14.84 -5.85
CA VAL A 103 -3.18 15.02 -4.94
C VAL A 103 -3.57 15.93 -3.77
N GLU A 104 -3.36 15.45 -2.54
CA GLU A 104 -3.61 16.22 -1.34
C GLU A 104 -2.32 16.91 -0.89
N ASP A 105 -2.34 18.24 -0.89
CA ASP A 105 -1.24 19.06 -0.39
C ASP A 105 -1.78 20.13 0.55
N HIS A 106 -1.59 19.90 1.85
CA HIS A 106 -1.97 20.81 2.92
C HIS A 106 -0.76 21.56 3.51
N GLY A 107 0.41 21.48 2.88
CA GLY A 107 1.67 22.03 3.39
C GLY A 107 2.31 21.17 4.49
N PHE A 108 1.55 20.78 5.52
CA PHE A 108 2.00 19.89 6.60
C PHE A 108 1.75 18.40 6.32
N MET A 109 0.94 18.09 5.30
CA MET A 109 0.64 16.75 4.83
C MET A 109 0.67 16.77 3.31
N TYR A 110 1.32 15.76 2.74
CA TYR A 110 1.41 15.56 1.30
C TYR A 110 1.15 14.10 0.98
N THR A 111 0.10 13.83 0.21
CA THR A 111 -0.33 12.47 -0.10
C THR A 111 -0.60 12.31 -1.59
N ARG A 112 -0.14 11.20 -2.15
CA ARG A 112 -0.49 10.74 -3.49
C ARG A 112 -1.01 9.31 -3.41
N ASP A 113 -2.24 9.12 -3.86
CA ASP A 113 -2.87 7.81 -3.86
C ASP A 113 -2.55 7.06 -5.15
N LEU A 114 -2.22 5.78 -5.01
CA LEU A 114 -1.85 4.87 -6.08
C LEU A 114 -2.63 3.57 -5.96
N ALA A 115 -2.89 2.93 -7.10
CA ALA A 115 -3.42 1.58 -7.16
C ALA A 115 -2.33 0.63 -7.66
N ASP A 116 -2.18 -0.51 -6.99
CA ASP A 116 -1.33 -1.59 -7.47
C ASP A 116 -1.90 -2.26 -8.75
N PRO A 117 -1.19 -3.20 -9.38
CA PRO A 117 -1.65 -3.84 -10.62
C PRO A 117 -3.03 -4.53 -10.53
N ASP A 118 -3.48 -4.89 -9.33
CA ASP A 118 -4.77 -5.51 -9.06
C ASP A 118 -5.85 -4.50 -8.62
N GLY A 119 -5.49 -3.22 -8.48
CA GLY A 119 -6.40 -2.14 -8.10
C GLY A 119 -6.43 -1.85 -6.60
N HIS A 120 -5.57 -2.46 -5.79
CA HIS A 120 -5.54 -2.19 -4.35
C HIS A 120 -5.03 -0.78 -4.08
N ALA A 121 -5.80 0.01 -3.34
CA ALA A 121 -5.49 1.41 -3.07
C ALA A 121 -4.45 1.56 -1.95
N LEU A 122 -3.37 2.27 -2.24
CA LEU A 122 -2.28 2.64 -1.34
C LEU A 122 -2.15 4.17 -1.33
N GLY A 123 -1.86 4.77 -0.18
CA GLY A 123 -1.54 6.20 -0.09
C GLY A 123 -0.06 6.39 0.21
N ALA A 124 0.71 7.00 -0.68
CA ALA A 124 2.06 7.45 -0.35
C ALA A 124 1.93 8.77 0.43
N MET A 125 2.24 8.77 1.73
CA MET A 125 1.92 9.88 2.61
C MET A 125 3.15 10.38 3.36
N TRP A 126 3.41 11.67 3.29
CA TRP A 126 4.31 12.38 4.20
C TRP A 126 3.51 13.33 5.09
N MET A 127 3.95 13.47 6.34
CA MET A 127 3.35 14.38 7.31
C MET A 127 4.40 14.97 8.24
N ASP A 128 4.37 16.29 8.42
CA ASP A 128 5.12 17.00 9.45
C ASP A 128 4.19 17.34 10.62
N ALA A 129 4.28 16.55 11.69
CA ALA A 129 3.46 16.74 12.89
C ALA A 129 3.73 18.09 13.59
N SER A 130 4.89 18.71 13.39
CA SER A 130 5.21 20.02 13.99
C SER A 130 4.55 21.19 13.28
N ALA A 131 4.23 21.02 11.99
CA ALA A 131 3.53 21.99 11.16
C ALA A 131 2.01 21.77 11.13
N MET A 132 1.52 20.71 11.78
CA MET A 132 0.10 20.43 11.90
C MET A 132 -0.59 21.57 12.67
N PRO A 133 -1.65 22.20 12.13
CA PRO A 133 -2.40 23.21 12.85
C PRO A 133 -2.88 22.63 14.17
N SER A 134 -2.59 23.30 15.29
CA SER A 134 -3.20 22.95 16.56
C SER A 134 -4.72 23.05 16.40
N SER A 135 -5.44 22.01 16.81
CA SER A 135 -6.90 22.00 16.81
C SER A 135 -7.44 22.92 17.93
N ASP A 136 -7.08 24.20 17.92
CA ASP A 136 -7.74 25.24 18.69
C ASP A 136 -8.91 25.76 17.85
N LYS A 137 -9.90 24.88 17.67
CA LYS A 137 -11.30 25.27 17.55
C LYS A 137 -12.13 24.30 18.37
N ALA A 138 -12.29 24.68 19.63
CA ALA A 138 -13.46 24.38 20.42
C ALA A 138 -14.70 24.98 19.74
N ASP A 139 -15.70 24.13 19.44
CA ASP A 139 -17.11 24.21 19.87
C ASP A 139 -17.99 23.30 18.99
#